data_AF-A0A2D9IVC5-F1
#
_entry.id   AF-A0A2D9IVC5-F1
#
_cell.length_a   1.000
_cell.length_b   1.000
_cell.length_c   1.000
_cell.angle_alpha   90.00
_cell.angle_beta   90.00
_cell.angle_gamma   90.00
#
_symmetry.space_group_name_H-M   'P 1'
#
loop_
_entity.id
_entity.type
_entity.pdbx_description
1 polymer ?
#
loop_
_entity_poly.entity_id
_entity_poly.type
_entity_poly.pdbx_seq_one_letter_code
_entity_poly.pdbx_strand_id
1 'polypeptide(L)'
;MVREPGERAKVAVESYDDRIDPVGACVGMKGSRIHGIVRELRNENIDVINWTNNSQLLIQRALSPAKITNMEIKDDSRVEVFLKPDQVSLAIGKGGHNIKLASKLTEYEIDVYREGSEDIDDVDLDEFVDEIDGWILDELKSIGCDSARSVLEISKDDLVKRTDLEEETIEEVLKVLKSEFE
;
A
#
# COMPACT_ATOMS: atom_id res chain seq x y z
N MET A 1 -14.64 -17.20 9.02
CA MET A 1 -13.82 -17.92 8.01
C MET A 1 -14.39 -17.66 6.64
N VAL A 2 -13.56 -17.69 5.60
CA VAL A 2 -13.99 -17.50 4.20
C VAL A 2 -13.27 -18.48 3.29
N ARG A 3 -13.94 -18.90 2.22
CA ARG A 3 -13.45 -20.00 1.38
C ARG A 3 -13.96 -19.90 -0.04
N GLU A 4 -13.07 -20.18 -1.00
CA GLU A 4 -13.41 -20.51 -2.37
C GLU A 4 -12.97 -21.97 -2.62
N PRO A 5 -13.93 -22.91 -2.63
CA PRO A 5 -13.64 -24.34 -2.63
C PRO A 5 -12.73 -24.77 -3.78
N GLY A 6 -11.71 -25.56 -3.46
CA GLY A 6 -10.73 -26.08 -4.42
C GLY A 6 -9.59 -25.11 -4.75
N GLU A 7 -9.68 -23.84 -4.36
CA GLU A 7 -8.65 -22.84 -4.65
C GLU A 7 -7.96 -22.37 -3.36
N ARG A 8 -8.69 -21.66 -2.49
CA ARG A 8 -8.13 -21.05 -1.28
C ARG A 8 -9.16 -20.81 -0.17
N ALA A 9 -8.71 -20.91 1.08
CA ALA A 9 -9.44 -20.52 2.28
C ALA A 9 -8.60 -19.61 3.15
N LYS A 10 -9.26 -18.70 3.89
CA LYS A 10 -8.64 -17.92 4.96
C LYS A 10 -9.41 -18.12 6.26
N VAL A 11 -8.68 -18.47 7.32
CA VAL A 11 -9.22 -18.76 8.65
C VAL A 11 -8.50 -17.87 9.66
N ALA A 12 -9.24 -16.94 10.27
CA ALA A 12 -8.75 -16.16 11.38
C ALA A 12 -9.03 -16.90 12.70
N VAL A 13 -8.02 -17.00 13.56
CA VAL A 13 -8.09 -17.70 14.84
C VAL A 13 -7.59 -16.81 15.97
N GLU A 14 -8.20 -16.94 17.14
CA GLU A 14 -7.77 -16.30 18.37
C GLU A 14 -7.73 -17.31 19.53
N SER A 15 -7.04 -16.94 20.60
CA SER A 15 -7.04 -17.64 21.88
C SER A 15 -7.28 -16.63 22.98
N TYR A 16 -8.11 -16.99 23.95
CA TYR A 16 -8.26 -16.22 25.20
C TYR A 16 -7.21 -16.56 26.27
N ASP A 17 -6.36 -17.56 25.99
CA ASP A 17 -5.19 -17.88 26.83
C ASP A 17 -3.92 -17.35 26.15
N ASP A 18 -3.28 -16.36 26.77
CA ASP A 18 -2.06 -15.69 26.28
C ASP A 18 -0.86 -16.64 26.15
N ARG A 19 -0.92 -17.82 26.78
CA ARG A 19 0.14 -18.85 26.68
C ARG A 19 0.00 -19.71 25.43
N ILE A 20 -1.09 -19.56 24.69
CA ILE A 20 -1.41 -20.36 23.51
C ILE A 20 -1.25 -19.49 22.26
N ASP A 21 -0.38 -19.91 21.35
CA ASP A 21 -0.37 -19.41 19.98
C ASP A 21 -1.49 -20.12 19.17
N PRO A 22 -2.58 -19.42 18.80
CA PRO A 22 -3.71 -20.04 18.12
C PRO A 22 -3.35 -20.52 16.70
N VAL A 23 -2.50 -19.79 15.96
CA VAL A 23 -2.03 -20.23 14.64
C VAL A 23 -1.18 -21.49 14.79
N GLY A 24 -0.20 -21.49 15.68
CA GLY A 24 0.62 -22.66 15.96
C GLY A 24 -0.22 -23.87 16.38
N ALA A 25 -1.25 -23.65 17.21
CA ALA A 25 -2.23 -24.64 17.66
C ALA A 25 -3.10 -25.22 16.52
N CYS A 26 -3.33 -24.49 15.43
CA CYS A 26 -4.03 -25.01 14.26
C CYS A 26 -3.07 -25.67 13.26
N VAL A 27 -1.88 -25.11 13.06
CA VAL A 27 -0.92 -25.53 12.03
C VAL A 27 -0.17 -26.80 12.43
N GLY A 28 0.25 -26.91 13.69
CA GLY A 28 1.08 -28.01 14.17
C GLY A 28 2.57 -27.85 13.83
N MET A 29 3.41 -28.70 14.43
CA MET A 29 4.85 -28.67 14.18
C MET A 29 5.12 -28.83 12.68
N LYS A 30 5.75 -27.83 12.06
CA LYS A 30 6.03 -27.79 10.61
C LYS A 30 4.78 -28.06 9.74
N GLY A 31 3.61 -27.62 10.18
CA GLY A 31 2.36 -27.79 9.43
C GLY A 31 1.73 -29.18 9.51
N SER A 32 2.16 -30.03 10.44
CA SER A 32 1.70 -31.44 10.52
C SER A 32 0.18 -31.61 10.56
N ARG A 33 -0.55 -30.67 11.17
CA ARG A 33 -2.02 -30.72 11.29
C ARG A 33 -2.68 -30.16 10.04
N ILE A 34 -2.27 -28.97 9.60
CA ILE A 34 -2.90 -28.31 8.46
C ILE A 34 -2.63 -29.04 7.14
N HIS A 35 -1.46 -29.65 6.96
CA HIS A 35 -1.13 -30.41 5.75
C HIS A 35 -2.02 -31.64 5.55
N GLY A 36 -2.54 -32.25 6.62
CA GLY A 36 -3.54 -33.32 6.53
C GLY A 36 -4.82 -32.82 5.86
N ILE A 37 -5.34 -31.69 6.34
CA ILE A 37 -6.55 -31.05 5.83
C ILE A 37 -6.35 -30.59 4.37
N VAL A 38 -5.23 -29.92 4.08
CA VAL A 38 -4.88 -29.48 2.71
C VAL A 38 -4.91 -30.67 1.73
N ARG A 39 -4.37 -31.83 2.15
CA ARG A 39 -4.36 -33.04 1.32
C ARG A 39 -5.76 -33.61 1.10
N GLU A 40 -6.59 -33.67 2.14
CA GLU A 40 -7.99 -34.11 2.04
C GLU A 40 -8.82 -33.18 1.14
N LEU A 41 -8.49 -31.89 1.14
CA LEU A 41 -9.09 -30.87 0.28
C LEU A 41 -8.40 -30.72 -1.08
N ARG A 42 -7.72 -31.77 -1.56
CA ARG A 42 -7.10 -31.83 -2.90
C ARG A 42 -6.11 -30.68 -3.18
N ASN A 43 -5.31 -30.34 -2.17
CA ASN A 43 -4.31 -29.26 -2.20
C ASN A 43 -4.91 -27.85 -2.30
N GLU A 44 -6.12 -27.64 -1.76
CA GLU A 44 -6.63 -26.29 -1.50
C GLU A 44 -5.68 -25.51 -0.57
N ASN A 45 -5.34 -24.27 -0.92
CA ASN A 45 -4.46 -23.44 -0.09
C ASN A 45 -5.21 -22.91 1.13
N ILE A 46 -4.72 -23.15 2.35
CA ILE A 46 -5.39 -22.69 3.57
C ILE A 46 -4.46 -21.76 4.34
N ASP A 47 -4.85 -20.49 4.42
CA ASP A 47 -4.16 -19.51 5.27
C ASP A 47 -4.80 -19.51 6.65
N VAL A 48 -3.98 -19.73 7.68
CA VAL A 48 -4.39 -19.56 9.07
C VAL A 48 -3.70 -18.30 9.60
N ILE A 49 -4.48 -17.34 10.07
CA ILE A 49 -3.98 -16.04 10.52
C ILE A 49 -4.46 -15.72 11.95
N ASN A 50 -3.68 -14.97 12.71
CA ASN A 50 -4.12 -14.48 14.01
C ASN A 50 -5.17 -13.38 13.81
N TRP A 51 -6.36 -13.62 14.36
CA TRP A 51 -7.38 -12.59 14.47
C TRP A 51 -6.93 -11.47 15.42
N THR A 52 -7.50 -10.28 15.25
CA THR A 52 -7.29 -9.11 16.10
C THR A 52 -8.41 -8.10 15.85
N ASN A 53 -8.74 -7.31 16.87
CA ASN A 53 -9.66 -6.18 16.76
C ASN A 53 -9.04 -4.96 16.06
N ASN A 54 -7.71 -4.92 15.87
CA ASN A 54 -7.06 -3.86 15.12
C ASN A 54 -7.26 -4.12 13.62
N SER A 55 -8.14 -3.34 12.98
CA SER A 55 -8.49 -3.50 11.56
C SER A 55 -7.27 -3.47 10.63
N GLN A 56 -6.37 -2.50 10.80
CA GLN A 56 -5.17 -2.39 9.95
C GLN A 56 -4.31 -3.65 10.03
N LEU A 57 -4.08 -4.16 11.25
CA LEU A 57 -3.30 -5.36 11.46
C LEU A 57 -4.01 -6.62 10.95
N LEU A 58 -5.34 -6.69 11.07
CA LEU A 58 -6.14 -7.78 10.53
C LEU A 58 -6.07 -7.82 9.00
N ILE A 59 -6.20 -6.67 8.34
CA ILE A 59 -6.08 -6.51 6.87
C ILE A 59 -4.68 -6.90 6.40
N GLN A 60 -3.64 -6.42 7.09
CA GLN A 60 -2.25 -6.78 6.79
C GLN A 60 -2.03 -8.30 6.86
N ARG A 61 -2.54 -8.96 7.91
CA ARG A 61 -2.46 -10.41 8.05
C ARG A 61 -3.28 -11.15 6.99
N ALA A 62 -4.44 -10.62 6.64
CA ALA A 62 -5.33 -11.20 5.64
C ALA A 62 -4.73 -11.16 4.23
N LEU A 63 -3.94 -10.13 3.88
CA LEU A 63 -3.27 -10.01 2.58
C LEU A 63 -1.97 -10.81 2.45
N SER A 64 -1.45 -11.37 3.55
CA SER A 64 -0.28 -12.26 3.55
C SER A 64 -0.42 -13.35 2.46
N PRO A 65 0.62 -13.59 1.65
CA PRO A 65 2.04 -13.24 1.85
C PRO A 65 2.46 -11.85 1.37
N ALA A 66 1.56 -11.04 0.81
CA ALA A 66 1.92 -9.73 0.28
C ALA A 66 2.31 -8.76 1.39
N LYS A 67 3.38 -7.99 1.16
CA LYS A 67 3.87 -6.98 2.12
C LYS A 67 3.36 -5.60 1.75
N ILE A 68 2.46 -5.10 2.58
CA ILE A 68 1.91 -3.74 2.48
C ILE A 68 2.97 -2.74 2.97
N THR A 69 3.14 -1.65 2.24
CA THR A 69 4.04 -0.56 2.63
C THR A 69 3.28 0.56 3.34
N ASN A 70 2.14 0.99 2.79
CA ASN A 70 1.23 1.94 3.43
C ASN A 70 -0.24 1.47 3.31
N MET A 71 -1.10 1.93 4.22
CA MET A 71 -2.54 1.63 4.24
C MET A 71 -3.34 2.82 4.75
N GLU A 72 -4.34 3.21 3.98
CA GLU A 72 -5.27 4.28 4.34
C GLU A 72 -6.70 3.75 4.42
N ILE A 73 -7.34 3.93 5.57
CA ILE A 73 -8.76 3.64 5.76
C ILE A 73 -9.51 4.91 5.41
N LYS A 74 -10.27 4.91 4.31
CA LYS A 74 -11.01 6.08 3.84
C LYS A 74 -12.33 6.24 4.58
N ASP A 75 -13.11 5.16 4.67
CA ASP A 75 -14.45 5.12 5.28
C ASP A 75 -14.64 3.84 6.15
N ASP A 76 -15.82 3.65 6.73
CA ASP A 76 -16.15 2.52 7.61
C ASP A 76 -15.95 1.13 6.98
N SER A 77 -15.89 1.03 5.65
CA SER A 77 -15.81 -0.25 4.94
C SER A 77 -14.84 -0.28 3.75
N ARG A 78 -14.01 0.74 3.53
CA ARG A 78 -13.09 0.79 2.38
C ARG A 78 -11.67 1.16 2.80
N VAL A 79 -10.70 0.43 2.25
CA VAL A 79 -9.27 0.60 2.55
C VAL A 79 -8.45 0.57 1.28
N GLU A 80 -7.52 1.51 1.18
CA GLU A 80 -6.51 1.57 0.14
C GLU A 80 -5.20 1.00 0.69
N VAL A 81 -4.60 0.06 -0.03
CA VAL A 81 -3.33 -0.56 0.36
C VAL A 81 -2.29 -0.32 -0.73
N PHE A 82 -1.15 0.23 -0.34
CA PHE A 82 -0.03 0.52 -1.21
C PHE A 82 1.03 -0.57 -1.03
N LEU A 83 1.51 -1.12 -2.15
CA LEU A 83 2.43 -2.24 -2.18
C LEU A 83 3.47 -2.06 -3.28
N LYS A 84 4.71 -2.49 -3.07
CA LYS A 84 5.71 -2.55 -4.13
C LYS A 84 5.21 -3.31 -5.36
N PRO A 85 5.67 -2.97 -6.58
CA PRO A 85 5.21 -3.60 -7.82
C PRO A 85 5.27 -5.14 -7.82
N ASP A 86 6.29 -5.73 -7.18
CA ASP A 86 6.46 -7.18 -7.03
C ASP A 86 5.47 -7.81 -6.02
N GLN A 87 4.94 -7.01 -5.10
CA GLN A 87 3.99 -7.44 -4.07
C GLN A 87 2.53 -7.36 -4.53
N VAL A 88 2.20 -6.54 -5.53
CA VAL A 88 0.82 -6.39 -6.04
C VAL A 88 0.27 -7.72 -6.57
N SER A 89 1.06 -8.47 -7.33
CA SER A 89 0.65 -9.78 -7.84
C SER A 89 0.33 -10.77 -6.71
N LEU A 90 1.09 -10.71 -5.60
CA LEU A 90 0.86 -11.53 -4.41
C LEU A 90 -0.41 -11.09 -3.67
N ALA A 91 -0.67 -9.79 -3.58
CA ALA A 91 -1.85 -9.24 -2.92
C ALA A 91 -3.13 -9.65 -3.64
N ILE A 92 -3.17 -9.53 -4.97
CA ILE A 92 -4.29 -9.96 -5.80
C ILE A 92 -4.43 -11.49 -5.73
N GLY A 93 -3.31 -12.21 -5.91
CA GLY A 93 -3.25 -13.66 -5.99
C GLY A 93 -3.81 -14.18 -7.33
N LYS A 94 -3.53 -15.47 -7.62
CA LYS A 94 -4.06 -16.14 -8.83
C LYS A 94 -5.58 -16.02 -8.85
N GLY A 95 -6.15 -15.54 -9.96
CA GLY A 95 -7.60 -15.38 -10.11
C GLY A 95 -8.24 -14.34 -9.17
N GLY A 96 -7.46 -13.50 -8.49
CA GLY A 96 -7.98 -12.54 -7.51
C GLY A 96 -8.41 -13.18 -6.18
N HIS A 97 -8.11 -14.46 -5.95
CA HIS A 97 -8.60 -15.19 -4.77
C HIS A 97 -8.06 -14.62 -3.46
N ASN A 98 -6.83 -14.09 -3.44
CA ASN A 98 -6.22 -13.62 -2.20
C ASN A 98 -6.89 -12.34 -1.70
N ILE A 99 -6.98 -11.32 -2.56
CA ILE A 99 -7.63 -10.04 -2.25
C ILE A 99 -9.12 -10.25 -1.93
N LYS A 100 -9.84 -11.05 -2.74
CA LYS A 100 -11.26 -11.31 -2.54
C LYS A 100 -11.57 -12.00 -1.21
N LEU A 101 -10.74 -12.97 -0.81
CA LEU A 101 -10.89 -13.63 0.49
C LEU A 101 -10.45 -12.70 1.63
N ALA A 102 -9.41 -11.87 1.44
CA ALA A 102 -9.01 -10.89 2.45
C ALA A 102 -10.14 -9.88 2.71
N SER A 103 -10.77 -9.35 1.66
CA SER A 103 -11.92 -8.44 1.76
C SER A 103 -13.08 -9.09 2.50
N LYS A 104 -13.47 -10.31 2.12
CA LYS A 104 -14.56 -11.03 2.81
C LYS A 104 -14.25 -11.36 4.27
N LEU A 105 -12.98 -11.62 4.62
CA LEU A 105 -12.59 -11.98 5.98
C LEU A 105 -12.53 -10.76 6.92
N THR A 106 -12.10 -9.63 6.38
CA THR A 106 -11.93 -8.38 7.12
C THR A 106 -13.19 -7.53 7.14
N GLU A 107 -14.13 -7.81 6.24
CA GLU A 107 -15.34 -7.01 5.99
C GLU A 107 -15.04 -5.62 5.41
N TYR A 108 -13.84 -5.45 4.82
CA TYR A 108 -13.45 -4.25 4.08
C TYR A 108 -13.38 -4.51 2.58
N GLU A 109 -13.79 -3.53 1.79
CA GLU A 109 -13.40 -3.40 0.38
C GLU A 109 -11.94 -2.94 0.32
N ILE A 110 -11.08 -3.74 -0.32
CA ILE A 110 -9.63 -3.53 -0.34
C ILE A 110 -9.22 -3.17 -1.76
N ASP A 111 -8.68 -1.97 -1.94
CA ASP A 111 -8.12 -1.50 -3.20
C ASP A 111 -6.60 -1.55 -3.15
N VAL A 112 -5.98 -2.19 -4.15
CA VAL A 112 -4.54 -2.40 -4.21
C VAL A 112 -3.89 -1.43 -5.19
N TYR A 113 -2.96 -0.63 -4.67
CA TYR A 113 -2.16 0.34 -5.41
C TYR A 113 -0.69 -0.06 -5.41
N ARG A 114 0.03 0.34 -6.45
CA ARG A 114 1.47 0.13 -6.56
C ARG A 114 2.19 1.27 -5.83
N GLU A 115 3.12 0.99 -4.93
CA GLU A 115 4.02 2.00 -4.37
C GLU A 115 4.78 2.69 -5.52
N GLY A 116 4.85 4.02 -5.49
CA GLY A 116 5.04 4.86 -6.70
C GLY A 116 3.72 5.22 -7.39
N SER A 117 2.62 5.21 -6.63
CA SER A 117 1.33 5.82 -7.00
C SER A 117 0.80 6.69 -5.85
N GLU A 118 1.69 7.09 -4.93
CA GLU A 118 1.52 8.38 -4.25
C GLU A 118 1.60 9.54 -5.27
N ASP A 119 2.05 9.23 -6.49
CA ASP A 119 2.03 10.01 -7.73
C ASP A 119 0.67 10.06 -8.45
N ILE A 120 -0.45 9.62 -7.85
CA ILE A 120 -1.75 9.73 -8.54
C ILE A 120 -2.19 11.20 -8.66
N ASP A 121 -1.70 12.08 -7.77
CA ASP A 121 -1.91 13.53 -7.85
C ASP A 121 -0.60 14.31 -8.07
N ASP A 122 0.57 13.66 -8.09
CA ASP A 122 1.83 14.39 -8.27
C ASP A 122 2.08 14.64 -9.76
N VAL A 123 2.16 15.93 -10.11
CA VAL A 123 2.25 16.38 -11.50
C VAL A 123 3.73 16.55 -11.85
N ASP A 124 4.18 15.98 -12.99
CA ASP A 124 5.53 16.19 -13.49
C ASP A 124 5.74 17.69 -13.76
N LEU A 125 6.91 18.21 -13.42
CA LEU A 125 7.27 19.59 -13.70
C LEU A 125 7.13 19.96 -15.20
N ASP A 126 7.27 18.99 -16.12
CA ASP A 126 7.07 19.21 -17.55
C ASP A 126 5.64 19.60 -17.95
N GLU A 127 4.64 19.32 -17.11
CA GLU A 127 3.25 19.75 -17.36
C GLU A 127 3.04 21.25 -17.05
N PHE A 128 3.97 21.89 -16.32
CA PHE A 128 3.88 23.31 -15.93
C PHE A 128 4.56 24.27 -16.91
N VAL A 129 5.00 23.81 -18.08
CA VAL A 129 5.73 24.63 -19.08
C VAL A 129 4.90 25.82 -19.57
N ASP A 130 3.57 25.76 -19.46
CA ASP A 130 2.67 26.87 -19.81
C ASP A 130 2.62 27.98 -18.74
N GLU A 131 2.98 27.69 -17.49
CA GLU A 131 2.90 28.61 -16.35
C GLU A 131 4.26 29.00 -15.78
N ILE A 132 5.28 28.16 -15.95
CA ILE A 132 6.64 28.33 -15.44
C ILE A 132 7.62 28.24 -16.61
N ASP A 133 8.57 29.18 -16.68
CA ASP A 133 9.59 29.17 -17.72
C ASP A 133 10.41 27.86 -17.70
N GLY A 134 10.62 27.25 -18.87
CA GLY A 134 11.30 25.96 -18.99
C GLY A 134 12.71 25.90 -18.37
N TRP A 135 13.46 27.02 -18.40
CA TRP A 135 14.79 27.07 -17.78
C TRP A 135 14.73 27.01 -16.24
N ILE A 136 13.64 27.47 -15.63
CA ILE A 136 13.39 27.37 -14.18
C ILE A 136 13.08 25.92 -13.82
N LEU A 137 12.27 25.23 -14.64
CA LEU A 137 11.96 23.81 -14.47
C LEU A 137 13.23 22.96 -14.59
N ASP A 138 14.09 23.24 -15.57
CA ASP A 138 15.39 22.58 -15.74
C ASP A 138 16.29 22.75 -14.50
N GLU A 139 16.29 23.94 -13.90
CA GLU A 139 17.07 24.24 -12.69
C GLU A 139 16.56 23.43 -11.48
N LEU A 140 15.24 23.33 -11.30
CA LEU A 140 14.62 22.49 -10.27
C LEU A 140 14.91 21.00 -10.49
N LYS A 141 14.87 20.55 -11.75
CA LYS A 141 15.25 19.17 -12.11
C LYS A 141 16.72 18.89 -11.82
N SER A 142 17.60 19.87 -12.00
CA SER A 142 19.04 19.71 -11.73
C SER A 142 19.37 19.40 -10.26
N ILE A 143 18.52 19.86 -9.34
CA ILE A 143 18.65 19.58 -7.90
C ILE A 143 17.94 18.30 -7.47
N GLY A 144 17.35 17.56 -8.42
CA GLY A 144 16.66 16.29 -8.18
C GLY A 144 15.18 16.44 -7.84
N CYS A 145 14.55 17.55 -8.22
CA CYS A 145 13.11 17.75 -8.09
C CYS A 145 12.47 17.61 -9.47
N ASP A 146 11.83 16.47 -9.73
CA ASP A 146 11.19 16.14 -11.00
C ASP A 146 9.66 16.29 -10.97
N SER A 147 9.07 16.49 -9.79
CA SER A 147 7.62 16.64 -9.60
C SER A 147 7.23 17.86 -8.75
N ALA A 148 5.97 18.27 -8.84
CA ALA A 148 5.42 19.38 -8.07
C ALA A 148 5.58 19.18 -6.56
N ARG A 149 5.28 17.98 -6.03
CA ARG A 149 5.48 17.69 -4.60
C ARG A 149 6.95 17.66 -4.19
N SER A 150 7.84 17.13 -5.02
CA SER A 150 9.28 17.09 -4.72
C SER A 150 9.87 18.50 -4.49
N VAL A 151 9.31 19.52 -5.16
CA VAL A 151 9.66 20.93 -4.94
C VAL A 151 8.99 21.46 -3.66
N LEU A 152 7.70 21.16 -3.44
CA LEU A 152 6.93 21.64 -2.28
C LEU A 152 7.41 21.08 -0.93
N GLU A 153 8.07 19.93 -0.91
CA GLU A 153 8.66 19.33 0.29
C GLU A 153 9.93 20.05 0.76
N ILE A 154 10.60 20.78 -0.12
CA ILE A 154 11.83 21.50 0.20
C ILE A 154 11.48 22.89 0.76
N SER A 155 12.22 23.29 1.80
CA SER A 155 12.05 24.63 2.36
C SER A 155 12.48 25.70 1.35
N LYS A 156 11.78 26.85 1.35
CA LYS A 156 12.12 28.00 0.50
C LYS A 156 13.60 28.37 0.60
N ASP A 157 14.13 28.43 1.83
CA ASP A 157 15.54 28.77 2.09
C ASP A 157 16.52 27.76 1.49
N ASP A 158 16.13 26.49 1.37
CA ASP A 158 16.97 25.45 0.78
C ASP A 158 16.86 25.41 -0.74
N LEU A 159 15.70 25.76 -1.31
CA LEU A 159 15.56 25.98 -2.75
C LEU A 159 16.50 27.11 -3.20
N VAL A 160 16.46 28.28 -2.54
CA VAL A 160 17.32 29.43 -2.84
C VAL A 160 18.82 29.10 -2.77
N LYS A 161 19.23 28.18 -1.88
CA LYS A 161 20.64 27.78 -1.74
C LYS A 161 21.09 26.77 -2.78
N ARG A 162 20.15 25.97 -3.30
CA ARG A 162 20.45 24.83 -4.17
C ARG A 162 20.26 25.17 -5.64
N THR A 163 19.47 26.19 -5.95
CA THR A 163 19.24 26.70 -7.30
C THR A 163 19.82 28.09 -7.48
N ASP A 164 20.09 28.49 -8.72
CA ASP A 164 20.46 29.87 -9.07
C ASP A 164 19.23 30.80 -9.24
N LEU A 165 18.11 30.49 -8.58
CA LEU A 165 16.85 31.24 -8.68
C LEU A 165 16.73 32.33 -7.60
N GLU A 166 16.13 33.46 -7.97
CA GLU A 166 15.83 34.52 -7.02
C GLU A 166 14.69 34.13 -6.08
N GLU A 167 14.69 34.72 -4.89
CA GLU A 167 13.72 34.41 -3.83
C GLU A 167 12.26 34.67 -4.27
N GLU A 168 12.04 35.71 -5.07
CA GLU A 168 10.74 36.08 -5.64
C GLU A 168 10.26 35.03 -6.65
N THR A 169 11.16 34.55 -7.52
CA THR A 169 10.86 33.49 -8.49
C THR A 169 10.45 32.19 -7.82
N ILE A 170 11.12 31.82 -6.72
CA ILE A 170 10.77 30.62 -5.96
C ILE A 170 9.39 30.76 -5.30
N GLU A 171 9.02 31.94 -4.80
CA GLU A 171 7.67 32.16 -4.26
C GLU A 171 6.59 32.00 -5.32
N GLU A 172 6.81 32.52 -6.52
CA GLU A 172 5.89 32.37 -7.65
C GLU A 172 5.73 30.91 -8.05
N VAL A 173 6.83 30.18 -8.21
CA VAL A 173 6.81 28.74 -8.51
C VAL A 173 6.05 27.97 -7.43
N LEU A 174 6.37 28.17 -6.15
CA LEU A 174 5.70 27.47 -5.05
C LEU A 174 4.20 27.78 -4.99
N LYS A 175 3.79 28.97 -5.43
CA LYS A 175 2.38 29.35 -5.50
C LYS A 175 1.65 28.64 -6.64
N VAL A 176 2.25 28.60 -7.83
CA VAL A 176 1.71 27.86 -9.00
C VAL A 176 1.60 26.37 -8.68
N LEU A 177 2.65 25.77 -8.13
CA LEU A 177 2.64 24.35 -7.78
C LEU A 177 1.60 24.04 -6.70
N LYS A 178 1.35 24.95 -5.75
CA LYS A 178 0.31 24.74 -4.71
C LYS A 178 -1.11 24.83 -5.25
N SER A 179 -1.38 25.66 -6.25
CA SER A 179 -2.74 25.82 -6.78
C SER A 179 -3.27 24.59 -7.49
N GLU A 180 -2.40 23.69 -7.96
CA GLU A 180 -2.83 22.41 -8.53
C GLU A 180 -3.32 21.40 -7.48
N PHE A 181 -2.99 21.60 -6.21
CA PHE A 181 -3.38 20.71 -5.10
C PHE A 181 -4.51 21.27 -4.21
N GLU A 182 -5.06 22.46 -4.54
CA GLU A 182 -6.21 23.08 -3.86
C GLU A 182 -7.54 22.86 -4.60
#